data_AF-A0A5G2R4F7-F1
#
_entry.id   AF-A0A5G2R4F7-F1
#
_cell.length_a   1.000
_cell.length_b   1.000
_cell.length_c   1.000
_cell.angle_alpha   90.00
_cell.angle_beta   90.00
_cell.angle_gamma   90.00
#
_symmetry.space_group_name_H-M   'P 1'
#
loop_
_entity.id
_entity.type
_entity.pdbx_description
1 polymer ?
#
loop_
_entity_poly.entity_id
_entity_poly.type
_entity_poly.pdbx_seq_one_letter_code
_entity_poly.pdbx_strand_id
1 'polypeptide(L)'
;MDFKTKTIKKDEEGHHLMVKRSIQEEHITIIYIHTPNIEASRYIQQILTDIKGEIDGNTIIVGDFSPTLTSMDRSSRQNINKATEILRDTVAKLDSIDIFRTLH
;
A
#
# COMPACT_ATOMS: atom_id res chain seq x y z
N MET A 1 -12.90 11.93 21.43
CA MET A 1 -11.74 11.46 20.65
C MET A 1 -11.27 12.66 19.84
N ASP A 2 -10.17 13.29 20.24
CA ASP A 2 -9.71 14.53 19.61
C ASP A 2 -8.84 14.19 18.39
N PHE A 3 -9.37 14.47 17.20
CA PHE A 3 -8.64 14.33 15.95
C PHE A 3 -7.89 15.64 15.67
N LYS A 4 -6.56 15.66 15.83
CA LYS A 4 -5.76 16.83 15.48
C LYS A 4 -5.19 16.71 14.07
N THR A 5 -5.23 17.84 13.37
CA THR A 5 -4.66 18.16 12.04
C THR A 5 -4.80 17.09 10.95
N LYS A 6 -5.59 17.41 9.92
CA LYS A 6 -5.76 16.58 8.73
C LYS A 6 -4.94 17.17 7.58
N THR A 7 -3.85 16.50 7.18
CA THR A 7 -3.19 16.80 5.91
C THR A 7 -3.63 15.78 4.89
N ILE A 8 -4.15 16.25 3.76
CA ILE A 8 -4.54 15.42 2.62
C ILE A 8 -3.61 15.77 1.47
N LYS A 9 -2.82 14.79 1.01
CA LYS A 9 -2.08 14.90 -0.25
C LYS A 9 -2.77 13.99 -1.26
N LYS A 10 -3.12 14.54 -2.41
CA LYS A 10 -3.63 13.78 -3.55
C LYS A 10 -2.61 13.92 -4.66
N ASP A 11 -2.31 12.80 -5.30
CA ASP A 11 -1.52 12.80 -6.51
C ASP A 11 -2.18 13.60 -7.64
N GLU A 12 -1.39 14.15 -8.56
CA GLU A 12 -1.90 14.92 -9.71
C GLU A 12 -2.82 14.09 -10.59
N GLU A 13 -2.53 12.79 -10.75
CA GLU A 13 -3.35 11.87 -11.54
C GLU A 13 -4.46 11.21 -10.70
N GLY A 14 -4.47 11.45 -9.38
CA GLY A 14 -5.50 10.97 -8.45
C GLY A 14 -5.40 9.48 -8.08
N HIS A 15 -4.26 8.87 -8.36
CA HIS A 15 -4.03 7.44 -8.16
C HIS A 15 -3.65 7.04 -6.73
N HIS A 16 -3.23 8.00 -5.91
CA HIS A 16 -3.12 7.79 -4.47
C HIS A 16 -3.57 9.00 -3.67
N LEU A 17 -4.08 8.71 -2.47
CA LEU A 17 -4.55 9.68 -1.49
C LEU A 17 -3.85 9.37 -0.17
N MET A 18 -3.06 10.31 0.32
CA MET A 18 -2.41 10.22 1.62
C MET A 18 -3.11 11.13 2.62
N VAL A 19 -3.44 10.56 3.77
CA VAL A 19 -4.06 11.27 4.89
C VAL A 19 -3.19 11.09 6.11
N LYS A 20 -2.65 12.18 6.63
CA LYS A 20 -1.95 12.21 7.91
C LYS A 20 -2.90 12.72 9.00
N ARG A 21 -2.96 12.01 10.12
CA ARG A 21 -3.79 12.36 11.29
C ARG A 21 -3.06 12.05 12.58
N SER A 22 -3.40 12.78 13.63
CA SER A 22 -3.00 12.44 14.99
C SER A 22 -4.17 11.89 15.79
N ILE A 23 -4.00 10.70 16.39
CA ILE A 23 -4.97 10.04 17.26
C ILE A 23 -4.24 9.71 18.57
N GLN A 24 -4.74 10.19 19.71
CA GLN A 24 -4.12 9.93 21.02
C GLN A 24 -2.61 10.25 21.07
N GLU A 25 -2.20 11.37 20.47
CA GLU A 25 -0.80 11.82 20.34
C GLU A 25 0.08 10.97 19.40
N GLU A 26 -0.44 9.88 18.83
CA GLU A 26 0.23 9.12 17.78
C GLU A 26 -0.08 9.69 16.39
N HIS A 27 0.96 9.89 15.59
CA HIS A 27 0.83 10.26 14.18
C HIS A 27 0.62 9.00 13.34
N ILE A 28 -0.49 8.95 12.61
CA ILE A 28 -0.83 7.85 11.72
C ILE A 28 -0.92 8.39 10.30
N THR A 29 -0.27 7.71 9.37
CA THR A 29 -0.37 7.98 7.95
C THR A 29 -1.20 6.88 7.29
N ILE A 30 -2.29 7.25 6.62
CA ILE A 30 -3.10 6.32 5.83
C ILE A 30 -2.89 6.66 4.36
N ILE A 31 -2.44 5.69 3.59
CA ILE A 31 -2.22 5.81 2.14
C ILE A 31 -3.26 4.93 1.46
N TYR A 32 -4.18 5.54 0.74
CA TYR A 32 -5.12 4.84 -0.13
C TYR A 32 -4.58 4.84 -1.56
N ILE A 33 -4.35 3.65 -2.14
CA ILE A 33 -3.89 3.47 -3.51
C ILE A 33 -5.06 2.95 -4.35
N HIS A 34 -5.36 3.66 -5.44
CA HIS A 34 -6.30 3.23 -6.46
C HIS A 34 -5.55 2.93 -7.75
N THR A 35 -5.73 1.73 -8.28
CA THR A 35 -5.02 1.29 -9.48
C THR A 35 -5.96 1.03 -10.64
N PRO A 36 -5.55 1.33 -11.88
CA PRO A 36 -6.22 0.81 -13.05
C PRO A 36 -6.07 -0.72 -13.10
N ASN A 37 -7.11 -1.43 -13.56
CA ASN A 37 -7.14 -2.90 -13.61
C ASN A 37 -6.01 -3.54 -14.46
N ILE A 38 -5.36 -2.77 -15.33
CA ILE A 38 -4.27 -3.23 -16.21
C ILE A 38 -2.93 -2.88 -15.57
N GLU A 39 -2.01 -3.86 -15.52
CA GLU A 39 -0.65 -3.70 -14.95
C GLU A 39 -0.59 -3.17 -13.50
N ALA A 40 -1.65 -3.37 -12.73
CA ALA A 40 -1.77 -2.89 -11.35
C ALA A 40 -0.53 -3.17 -10.49
N SER A 41 0.13 -4.34 -10.59
CA SER A 41 1.34 -4.60 -9.81
C SER A 41 2.51 -3.65 -10.10
N ARG A 42 2.77 -3.31 -11.37
CA ARG A 42 3.82 -2.33 -11.73
C ARG A 42 3.44 -0.94 -11.26
N TYR A 43 2.16 -0.62 -11.40
CA TYR A 43 1.64 0.67 -11.02
C TYR A 43 1.73 0.93 -9.52
N ILE A 44 1.34 -0.05 -8.69
CA ILE A 44 1.51 -0.02 -7.23
C ILE A 44 2.99 0.08 -6.86
N GLN A 45 3.86 -0.70 -7.51
CA GLN A 45 5.30 -0.67 -7.25
C GLN A 45 5.88 0.73 -7.47
N GLN A 46 5.46 1.41 -8.55
CA GLN A 46 5.90 2.78 -8.84
C GLN A 46 5.45 3.74 -7.75
N ILE A 47 4.17 3.73 -7.39
CA ILE A 47 3.62 4.57 -6.31
C ILE A 47 4.37 4.35 -4.99
N LEU A 48 4.59 3.09 -4.59
CA LEU A 48 5.32 2.76 -3.37
C LEU A 48 6.77 3.27 -3.39
N THR A 49 7.40 3.27 -4.57
CA THR A 49 8.76 3.78 -4.76
C THR A 49 8.79 5.31 -4.64
N ASP A 50 7.79 6.00 -5.18
CA ASP A 50 7.70 7.46 -5.18
C ASP A 50 7.40 8.01 -3.78
N ILE A 51 6.51 7.34 -3.04
CA ILE A 51 6.11 7.77 -1.69
C ILE A 51 6.95 7.15 -0.58
N LYS A 52 8.01 6.39 -0.88
CA LYS A 52 8.82 5.68 0.13
C LYS A 52 9.35 6.57 1.25
N GLY A 53 9.65 7.84 0.96
CA GLY A 53 10.13 8.80 1.95
C GLY A 53 9.05 9.32 2.91
N GLU A 54 7.79 9.01 2.63
CA GLU A 54 6.62 9.37 3.45
C GLU A 54 6.09 8.17 4.24
N ILE A 55 6.66 6.97 4.05
CA ILE A 55 6.30 5.73 4.76
C ILE A 55 7.18 5.62 6.01
N ASP A 56 6.53 5.37 7.15
CA ASP A 56 7.14 5.15 8.45
C ASP A 56 6.47 3.97 9.19
N GLY A 57 6.89 3.72 10.42
CA GLY A 57 6.34 2.63 11.26
C GLY A 57 4.86 2.77 11.61
N ASN A 58 4.26 3.95 11.43
CA ASN A 58 2.85 4.23 11.72
C ASN A 58 2.03 4.45 10.43
N THR A 59 2.52 3.90 9.32
CA THR A 59 1.88 3.99 8.01
C THR A 59 1.03 2.76 7.71
N ILE A 60 -0.23 2.98 7.34
CA ILE A 60 -1.15 1.95 6.85
C ILE A 60 -1.40 2.20 5.36
N ILE A 61 -1.02 1.22 4.55
CA ILE A 61 -1.26 1.25 3.10
C ILE A 61 -2.49 0.39 2.81
N VAL A 62 -3.50 1.01 2.22
CA VAL A 62 -4.78 0.38 1.89
C VAL A 62 -5.02 0.56 0.40
N GLY A 63 -5.53 -0.46 -0.26
CA GLY A 63 -5.83 -0.37 -1.68
C GLY A 63 -6.23 -1.71 -2.25
N ASP A 64 -6.53 -1.69 -3.54
CA ASP A 64 -6.79 -2.92 -4.26
C ASP A 64 -5.47 -3.56 -4.73
N PHE A 65 -4.98 -4.52 -3.94
CA PHE A 65 -3.83 -5.37 -4.29
C PHE A 65 -4.27 -6.68 -4.95
N SER A 66 -5.48 -6.75 -5.54
CA SER A 66 -6.09 -7.93 -6.18
C SER A 66 -5.23 -8.75 -7.15
N PRO A 67 -4.16 -8.25 -7.80
CA PRO A 67 -3.22 -9.12 -8.49
C PRO A 67 -2.44 -10.07 -7.57
N THR A 68 -2.65 -10.00 -6.24
CA THR A 68 -2.21 -10.87 -5.15
C THR A 68 -0.70 -11.02 -5.00
N LEU A 69 -0.19 -10.72 -3.81
CA LEU A 69 1.22 -10.83 -3.43
C LEU A 69 1.71 -12.30 -3.36
N THR A 70 0.80 -13.28 -3.43
CA THR A 70 1.12 -14.71 -3.36
C THR A 70 0.21 -15.58 -4.24
N SER A 71 0.65 -16.81 -4.53
CA SER A 71 -0.19 -17.81 -5.22
C SER A 71 -1.31 -18.39 -4.33
N MET A 72 -1.25 -18.19 -3.01
CA MET A 72 -2.24 -18.72 -2.05
C MET A 72 -3.58 -17.99 -2.14
N ASP A 73 -3.54 -16.72 -2.50
CA ASP A 73 -4.72 -15.87 -2.66
C ASP A 73 -5.48 -16.14 -3.97
N ARG A 74 -4.92 -16.99 -4.85
CA ARG A 74 -5.50 -17.34 -6.15
C ARG A 74 -6.11 -18.73 -6.10
N SER A 75 -7.38 -18.84 -6.52
CA SER A 75 -8.10 -20.11 -6.61
C SER A 75 -7.39 -21.16 -7.49
N SER A 76 -6.68 -20.71 -8.53
CA SER A 76 -5.96 -21.58 -9.47
C SER A 76 -4.53 -21.96 -9.03
N ARG A 77 -4.02 -21.41 -7.91
CA ARG A 77 -2.61 -21.49 -7.50
C ARG A 77 -1.60 -21.17 -8.62
N GLN A 78 -2.03 -20.44 -9.65
CA GLN A 78 -1.17 -20.07 -10.77
C GLN A 78 0.03 -19.25 -10.29
N ASN A 79 1.16 -19.43 -10.96
CA ASN A 79 2.38 -18.71 -10.67
C ASN A 79 2.13 -17.19 -10.65
N ILE A 80 2.76 -16.53 -9.68
CA ILE A 80 2.84 -15.07 -9.64
C ILE A 80 3.61 -14.59 -10.88
N ASN A 81 3.17 -13.48 -11.48
CA ASN A 81 3.90 -12.90 -12.60
C ASN A 81 5.13 -12.13 -12.06
N LYS A 82 6.12 -11.85 -12.91
CA LYS A 82 7.34 -11.13 -12.49
C LYS A 82 7.07 -9.77 -11.87
N ALA A 83 6.04 -9.05 -12.32
CA ALA A 83 5.68 -7.75 -11.75
C ALA A 83 5.16 -7.88 -10.31
N THR A 84 4.46 -8.96 -10.00
CA THR A 84 4.02 -9.30 -8.64
C THR A 84 5.20 -9.64 -7.73
N GLU A 85 6.19 -10.39 -8.22
CA GLU A 85 7.42 -10.66 -7.46
C GLU A 85 8.17 -9.37 -7.10
N ILE A 86 8.35 -8.49 -8.09
CA ILE A 86 8.99 -7.19 -7.89
C ILE A 86 8.21 -6.35 -6.87
N LEU A 87 6.88 -6.32 -6.97
CA LEU A 87 6.04 -5.61 -6.01
C LEU A 87 6.23 -6.15 -4.59
N ARG A 88 6.22 -7.47 -4.41
CA ARG A 88 6.44 -8.11 -3.10
C ARG A 88 7.81 -7.75 -2.53
N ASP A 89 8.85 -7.76 -3.36
CA ASP A 89 10.20 -7.39 -2.93
C ASP A 89 10.29 -5.90 -2.57
N THR A 90 9.56 -5.03 -3.26
CA THR A 90 9.41 -3.61 -2.88
C THR A 90 8.72 -3.47 -1.52
N VAL A 91 7.62 -4.17 -1.28
CA VAL A 91 6.91 -4.14 0.01
C VAL A 91 7.84 -4.62 1.15
N ALA A 92 8.60 -5.69 0.92
CA ALA A 92 9.56 -6.20 1.89
C ALA A 92 10.69 -5.18 2.20
N LYS A 93 11.14 -4.42 1.20
CA LYS A 93 12.15 -3.35 1.38
C LYS A 93 11.62 -2.12 2.14
N LEU A 94 10.31 -1.98 2.26
CA LEU A 94 9.66 -0.93 3.04
C LEU A 94 9.41 -1.36 4.49
N ASP A 95 9.93 -2.52 4.91
CA ASP A 95 9.66 -3.15 6.21
C ASP A 95 8.14 -3.26 6.52
N SER A 96 7.33 -3.29 5.46
CA SER A 96 5.88 -3.34 5.55
C SER A 96 5.40 -4.79 5.54
N ILE A 97 4.36 -5.07 6.32
CA ILE A 97 3.77 -6.40 6.44
C ILE A 97 2.34 -6.44 5.91
N ASP A 98 1.95 -7.58 5.38
CA ASP A 98 0.55 -7.88 5.08
C ASP A 98 -0.15 -8.25 6.40
N ILE A 99 -0.97 -7.33 6.91
CA ILE A 99 -1.66 -7.50 8.20
C ILE A 99 -2.65 -8.65 8.14
N PHE A 100 -3.40 -8.82 7.04
CA PHE A 100 -4.41 -9.88 6.95
C PHE A 100 -3.79 -11.26 7.05
N ARG A 101 -2.68 -11.49 6.33
CA ARG A 101 -1.90 -12.74 6.36
C ARG A 101 -1.09 -12.93 7.64
N THR A 102 -0.73 -11.87 8.33
CA THR A 102 -0.03 -12.00 9.63
C THR A 102 -1.00 -12.47 10.71
N LEU A 103 -2.29 -12.17 10.57
CA LEU A 103 -3.32 -12.49 11.55
C LEU A 103 -4.07 -13.81 11.26
N HIS A 104 -3.97 -14.37 10.04
CA HIS A 104 -4.64 -15.61 9.60
C HIS A 104 -3.66 -16.52 8.85
#